data_AF-G0QFG4-F1
#
_entry.id   AF-G0QFG4-F1
#
_cell.length_a   1.000
_cell.length_b   1.000
_cell.length_c   1.000
_cell.angle_alpha   90.00
_cell.angle_beta   90.00
_cell.angle_gamma   90.00
#
_symmetry.space_group_name_H-M   'P 1'
#
loop_
_entity.id
_entity.type
_entity.pdbx_description
1 polymer ?
#
loop_
_entity_poly.entity_id
_entity_poly.type
_entity_poly.pdbx_seq_one_letter_code
_entity_poly.pdbx_strand_id
1 'polypeptide(L)'
;MIKVLVNGFGTIGKRVAEAVQKQEDMKLYGISDVSRGPEMETLLSPEGELHKVDIYASNKEGAQKLKQDNIEIEGTLEEHSDEIDIVVDSTPSGVDKLNKENIYQPNNLKAIFQGGAPDDIAEVKFNADANYQQANGENYVKVVSCNTTSLSRTMNTLEGKLRS
;
A
#
# COMPACT_ATOMS: atom_id res chain seq x y z
N MET A 1 16.20 0.87 7.64
CA MET A 1 14.80 0.45 7.89
C MET A 1 13.97 1.10 6.81
N ILE A 2 13.21 0.32 6.05
CA ILE A 2 12.44 0.81 4.89
C ILE A 2 11.21 1.54 5.41
N LYS A 3 11.05 2.81 5.05
CA LYS A 3 9.89 3.64 5.42
C LYS A 3 8.75 3.40 4.44
N VAL A 4 7.70 2.76 4.93
CA VAL A 4 6.53 2.38 4.14
C VAL A 4 5.35 3.28 4.50
N LEU A 5 4.74 3.92 3.51
CA LEU A 5 3.44 4.57 3.67
C LEU A 5 2.35 3.70 3.04
N VAL A 6 1.21 3.54 3.71
CA VAL A 6 0.06 2.80 3.16
C VAL A 6 -1.01 3.79 2.71
N ASN A 7 -1.26 3.86 1.41
CA ASN A 7 -2.24 4.77 0.82
C ASN A 7 -3.59 4.06 0.57
N GLY A 8 -4.65 4.54 1.21
CA GLY A 8 -5.99 3.95 1.22
C GLY A 8 -6.18 3.03 2.42
N PHE A 9 -6.70 3.55 3.53
CA PHE A 9 -6.83 2.85 4.81
C PHE A 9 -8.13 2.02 4.88
N GLY A 10 -8.39 1.25 3.83
CA GLY A 10 -9.54 0.34 3.75
C GLY A 10 -9.25 -1.07 4.26
N THR A 11 -10.04 -2.04 3.78
CA THR A 11 -9.94 -3.46 4.16
C THR A 11 -8.53 -4.04 4.01
N ILE A 12 -7.84 -3.75 2.90
CA ILE A 12 -6.48 -4.24 2.65
C ILE A 12 -5.45 -3.36 3.37
N GLY A 13 -5.54 -2.03 3.20
CA GLY A 13 -4.55 -1.09 3.73
C GLY A 13 -4.32 -1.22 5.24
N LYS A 14 -5.38 -1.32 6.04
CA LYS A 14 -5.24 -1.46 7.51
C LYS A 14 -4.45 -2.70 7.93
N ARG A 15 -4.67 -3.82 7.25
CA ARG A 15 -3.96 -5.09 7.49
C ARG A 15 -2.51 -5.03 7.02
N VAL A 16 -2.25 -4.33 5.92
CA VAL A 16 -0.88 -4.08 5.46
C VAL A 16 -0.14 -3.19 6.47
N ALA A 17 -0.78 -2.12 6.96
CA ALA A 17 -0.18 -1.23 7.95
C ALA A 17 0.22 -1.97 9.23
N GLU A 18 -0.68 -2.81 9.77
CA GLU A 18 -0.38 -3.68 10.91
C GLU A 18 0.76 -4.67 10.62
N ALA A 19 0.77 -5.27 9.42
CA ALA A 19 1.80 -6.23 9.03
C ALA A 19 3.19 -5.56 8.93
N VAL A 20 3.25 -4.34 8.38
CA VAL A 20 4.47 -3.53 8.29
C VAL A 20 5.00 -3.18 9.68
N GLN A 21 4.15 -2.76 10.62
CA GLN A 21 4.58 -2.48 12.00
C GLN A 21 5.19 -3.70 12.71
N LYS A 22 4.79 -4.91 12.31
CA LYS A 22 5.28 -6.17 12.87
C LYS A 22 6.63 -6.61 12.27
N GLN A 23 7.15 -5.93 11.26
CA GLN A 23 8.45 -6.27 10.64
C GLN A 23 9.61 -5.54 11.34
N GLU A 24 10.75 -6.21 11.52
CA GLU A 24 11.94 -5.62 12.16
C GLU A 24 12.78 -4.74 11.21
N ASP A 25 12.63 -4.93 9.90
CA ASP A 25 13.39 -4.24 8.85
C ASP A 25 12.61 -3.13 8.15
N MET A 26 11.32 -2.97 8.48
CA MET A 26 10.42 -1.93 7.96
C MET A 26 9.91 -1.02 9.08
N LYS A 27 9.58 0.21 8.70
CA LYS A 27 8.89 1.17 9.55
C LYS A 27 7.62 1.60 8.83
N LEU A 28 6.48 1.50 9.51
CA LEU A 28 5.29 2.21 9.05
C LEU A 28 5.55 3.71 9.24
N TYR A 29 5.77 4.42 8.13
CA TYR A 29 5.93 5.87 8.13
C TYR A 29 4.60 6.54 8.49
N GLY A 30 3.50 6.05 7.92
CA GLY A 30 2.15 6.50 8.21
C GLY A 30 1.13 5.82 7.32
N ILE A 31 -0.12 6.24 7.48
CA ILE A 31 -1.22 5.89 6.58
C ILE A 31 -1.71 7.14 5.87
N SER A 32 -2.27 7.01 4.68
CA SER A 32 -2.98 8.11 4.04
C SER A 32 -4.36 7.74 3.54
N ASP A 33 -5.28 8.69 3.62
CA ASP A 33 -6.63 8.54 3.06
C ASP A 33 -7.18 9.87 2.53
N VAL A 34 -8.34 9.84 1.88
CA VAL A 34 -9.09 11.03 1.45
C VAL A 34 -10.26 11.35 2.38
N SER A 35 -10.59 10.46 3.31
CA SER A 35 -11.75 10.58 4.20
C SER A 35 -11.60 9.75 5.47
N ARG A 36 -12.38 10.06 6.50
CA ARG A 36 -12.42 9.26 7.73
C ARG A 36 -13.09 7.90 7.47
N GLY A 37 -12.29 6.84 7.47
CA GLY A 37 -12.78 5.46 7.41
C GLY A 37 -13.40 5.01 8.75
N PRO A 38 -14.36 4.07 8.74
CA PRO A 38 -15.07 3.67 9.96
C PRO A 38 -14.15 2.97 10.98
N GLU A 39 -13.11 2.25 10.53
CA GLU A 39 -12.18 1.57 11.43
C GLU A 39 -10.98 2.42 11.86
N MET A 40 -10.84 3.62 11.32
CA MET A 40 -9.74 4.54 11.66
C MET A 40 -9.78 4.92 13.14
N GLU A 41 -10.96 5.20 13.68
CA GLU A 41 -11.13 5.58 15.09
C GLU A 41 -10.69 4.46 16.05
N THR A 42 -11.10 3.22 15.77
CA THR A 42 -10.77 2.08 16.64
C THR A 42 -9.31 1.68 16.53
N LEU A 43 -8.74 1.66 15.32
CA LEU A 43 -7.36 1.19 15.12
C LEU A 43 -6.31 2.20 15.57
N LEU A 44 -6.63 3.50 15.54
CA LEU A 44 -5.71 4.57 15.94
C LEU A 44 -5.91 5.01 17.41
N SER A 45 -6.92 4.48 18.11
CA SER A 45 -7.16 4.77 19.52
C SER A 45 -5.96 4.35 20.41
N PRO A 46 -5.87 4.83 21.66
CA PRO A 46 -4.81 4.42 22.60
C PRO A 46 -4.63 2.90 22.77
N GLU A 47 -5.72 2.14 22.63
CA GLU A 47 -5.77 0.68 22.73
C GLU A 47 -5.69 -0.03 21.36
N GLY A 48 -5.72 0.73 20.26
CA GLY A 48 -5.71 0.20 18.90
C GLY A 48 -4.32 -0.29 18.46
N GLU A 49 -4.29 -1.25 17.54
CA GLU A 49 -3.01 -1.82 17.02
C GLU A 49 -2.14 -0.78 16.32
N LEU A 50 -2.76 0.28 15.77
CA LEU A 50 -2.08 1.34 15.01
C LEU A 50 -2.05 2.65 15.81
N HIS A 51 -2.04 2.58 17.15
CA HIS A 51 -1.91 3.76 17.99
C HIS A 51 -0.64 4.56 17.65
N LYS A 52 -0.77 5.90 17.59
CA LYS A 52 0.31 6.86 17.23
C LYS A 52 0.85 6.70 15.81
N VAL A 53 0.08 6.10 14.91
CA VAL A 53 0.41 6.15 13.49
C VAL A 53 0.00 7.50 12.93
N ASP A 54 0.95 8.18 12.29
CA ASP A 54 0.73 9.45 11.64
C ASP A 54 -0.23 9.29 10.45
N ILE A 55 -1.20 10.20 10.37
CA ILE A 55 -2.19 10.23 9.30
C ILE A 55 -1.81 11.32 8.31
N TYR A 56 -1.78 10.97 7.04
CA TYR A 56 -1.58 11.88 5.93
C TYR A 56 -2.83 11.93 5.06
N ALA A 57 -2.99 13.00 4.30
CA ALA A 57 -3.98 13.05 3.25
C ALA A 57 -3.41 12.50 1.94
N SER A 58 -4.15 11.65 1.24
CA SER A 58 -3.71 11.14 -0.07
C SER A 58 -3.56 12.25 -1.11
N ASN A 59 -4.31 13.35 -0.97
CA ASN A 59 -4.25 14.53 -1.82
C ASN A 59 -4.84 15.78 -1.11
N LYS A 60 -4.76 16.94 -1.76
CA LYS A 60 -5.22 18.22 -1.20
C LYS A 60 -6.72 18.27 -0.91
N GLU A 61 -7.56 17.62 -1.71
CA GLU A 61 -9.01 17.55 -1.45
C GLU A 61 -9.30 16.68 -0.22
N GLY A 62 -8.62 15.54 -0.11
CA GLY A 62 -8.66 14.67 1.06
C GLY A 62 -8.22 15.38 2.33
N ALA A 63 -7.19 16.24 2.24
CA ALA A 63 -6.73 17.04 3.37
C ALA A 63 -7.82 17.98 3.90
N GLN A 64 -8.63 18.56 3.02
CA GLN A 64 -9.76 19.41 3.42
C GLN A 64 -10.85 18.58 4.10
N LYS A 65 -11.21 17.43 3.54
CA LYS A 65 -12.23 16.52 4.10
C LYS A 65 -11.84 16.00 5.48
N LEU A 66 -10.62 15.47 5.62
CA LEU A 66 -10.10 14.97 6.89
C LEU A 66 -10.08 16.06 7.97
N LYS A 67 -9.66 17.28 7.61
CA LYS A 67 -9.70 18.42 8.53
C LYS A 67 -11.13 18.80 8.93
N GLN A 68 -12.09 18.76 8.01
CA GLN A 68 -13.52 18.98 8.32
C GLN A 68 -14.08 17.91 9.27
N ASP A 69 -13.59 16.69 9.18
CA ASP A 69 -13.94 15.56 10.05
C ASP A 69 -13.18 15.57 11.40
N ASN A 70 -12.41 16.64 11.68
CA ASN A 70 -11.53 16.81 12.86
C ASN A 70 -10.48 15.70 13.01
N ILE A 71 -9.97 15.18 11.89
CA ILE A 71 -8.82 14.28 11.88
C ILE A 71 -7.55 15.13 11.79
N GLU A 72 -6.67 14.98 12.78
CA GLU A 72 -5.33 15.56 12.74
C GLU A 72 -4.50 14.85 11.66
N ILE A 73 -3.91 15.63 10.76
CA ILE A 73 -3.05 15.12 9.68
C ILE A 73 -1.73 15.86 9.67
N GLU A 74 -0.64 15.14 9.38
CA GLU A 74 0.72 15.68 9.33
C GLU A 74 1.02 16.42 8.02
N GLY A 75 0.21 16.20 6.99
CA GLY A 75 0.38 16.78 5.67
C GLY A 75 -0.27 15.92 4.60
N THR A 76 0.09 16.16 3.34
CA THR A 76 -0.25 15.28 2.23
C THR A 76 0.86 14.26 1.96
N LEU A 77 0.51 13.13 1.35
CA LEU A 77 1.48 12.13 0.90
C LEU A 77 2.57 12.76 0.01
N GLU A 78 2.16 13.62 -0.94
CA GLU A 78 3.07 14.28 -1.87
C GLU A 78 4.10 15.17 -1.16
N GLU A 79 3.68 15.94 -0.15
CA GLU A 79 4.55 16.82 0.63
C GLU A 79 5.65 16.07 1.40
N HIS A 80 5.43 14.80 1.72
CA HIS A 80 6.38 13.94 2.44
C HIS A 80 7.01 12.86 1.56
N SER A 81 6.86 12.96 0.24
CA SER A 81 7.37 11.95 -0.69
C SER A 81 8.87 11.70 -0.55
N ASP A 82 9.68 12.74 -0.31
CA ASP A 82 11.13 12.61 -0.10
C ASP A 82 11.51 11.83 1.17
N GLU A 83 10.58 11.66 2.10
CA GLU A 83 10.80 10.94 3.35
C GLU A 83 10.35 9.47 3.30
N ILE A 84 9.64 9.06 2.24
CA ILE A 84 9.03 7.75 2.09
C ILE A 84 9.85 6.92 1.10
N ASP A 85 10.20 5.69 1.46
CA ASP A 85 10.97 4.82 0.55
C ASP A 85 10.04 4.08 -0.44
N ILE A 86 8.84 3.71 0.01
CA ILE A 86 7.86 2.98 -0.80
C ILE A 86 6.43 3.20 -0.32
N VAL A 87 5.49 3.28 -1.26
CA VAL A 87 4.06 3.34 -0.99
C VAL A 87 3.41 1.98 -1.26
N VAL A 88 2.59 1.48 -0.34
CA VAL A 88 1.63 0.42 -0.66
C VAL A 88 0.29 1.08 -1.00
N ASP A 89 -0.04 1.10 -2.28
CA ASP A 89 -1.30 1.65 -2.77
C ASP A 89 -2.38 0.56 -2.67
N SER A 90 -3.31 0.79 -1.75
CA SER A 90 -4.53 0.01 -1.55
C SER A 90 -5.79 0.83 -1.80
N THR A 91 -5.69 1.84 -2.66
CA THR A 91 -6.84 2.64 -3.09
C THR A 91 -7.75 1.85 -4.05
N PRO A 92 -9.00 2.30 -4.29
CA PRO A 92 -9.88 1.66 -5.25
C PRO A 92 -9.32 1.65 -6.67
N SER A 93 -9.77 0.67 -7.46
CA SER A 93 -9.39 0.54 -8.88
C SER A 93 -9.65 1.85 -9.65
N GLY A 94 -8.66 2.28 -10.43
CA GLY A 94 -8.72 3.52 -11.21
C GLY A 94 -8.12 4.73 -10.49
N VAL A 95 -8.07 4.73 -9.15
CA VAL A 95 -7.36 5.75 -8.37
C VAL A 95 -5.86 5.47 -8.34
N ASP A 96 -5.49 4.20 -8.21
CA ASP A 96 -4.12 3.69 -8.29
C ASP A 96 -3.31 4.21 -9.50
N LYS A 97 -3.90 4.19 -10.69
CA LYS A 97 -3.27 4.70 -11.92
C LYS A 97 -3.04 6.21 -11.84
N LEU A 98 -4.02 6.95 -11.36
CA LEU A 98 -3.90 8.40 -11.16
C LEU A 98 -2.83 8.75 -10.12
N ASN A 99 -2.75 7.99 -9.04
CA ASN A 99 -1.71 8.17 -8.03
C ASN A 99 -0.32 7.88 -8.62
N LYS A 100 -0.18 6.81 -9.42
CA LYS A 100 1.07 6.48 -10.09
C LYS A 100 1.54 7.63 -10.99
N GLU A 101 0.66 8.12 -11.86
CA GLU A 101 1.00 9.14 -12.86
C GLU A 101 1.26 10.52 -12.24
N ASN A 102 0.50 10.90 -11.21
CA ASN A 102 0.54 12.26 -10.66
C ASN A 102 1.39 12.40 -9.38
N ILE A 103 1.62 11.30 -8.65
CA ILE A 103 2.29 11.34 -7.34
C ILE A 103 3.53 10.47 -7.34
N TYR A 104 3.43 9.18 -7.69
CA TYR A 104 4.56 8.27 -7.47
C TYR A 104 5.68 8.46 -8.50
N GLN A 105 5.34 8.48 -9.79
CA GLN A 105 6.32 8.68 -10.87
C GLN A 105 7.02 10.03 -10.80
N PRO A 106 6.32 11.17 -10.63
CA PRO A 106 6.97 12.48 -10.58
C PRO A 106 7.91 12.64 -9.39
N ASN A 107 7.60 11.99 -8.27
CA ASN A 107 8.39 12.08 -7.04
C ASN A 107 9.37 10.90 -6.86
N ASN A 108 9.60 10.09 -7.89
CA ASN A 108 10.47 8.90 -7.85
C ASN A 108 10.15 7.92 -6.71
N LEU A 109 8.89 7.87 -6.26
CA LEU A 109 8.44 6.96 -5.22
C LEU A 109 8.18 5.58 -5.82
N LYS A 110 8.70 4.55 -5.15
CA LYS A 110 8.34 3.17 -5.46
C LYS A 110 6.92 2.90 -4.98
N ALA A 111 6.20 2.04 -5.70
CA ALA A 111 4.84 1.69 -5.32
C ALA A 111 4.49 0.22 -5.55
N ILE A 112 3.71 -0.33 -4.61
CA ILE A 112 3.08 -1.65 -4.72
C ILE A 112 1.58 -1.46 -4.91
N PHE A 113 1.03 -2.02 -5.97
CA PHE A 113 -0.39 -1.95 -6.31
C PHE A 113 -1.11 -3.26 -5.98
N GLN A 114 -2.41 -3.19 -5.72
CA GLN A 114 -3.23 -4.38 -5.44
C GLN A 114 -3.80 -5.02 -6.71
N GLY A 115 -4.35 -6.23 -6.57
CA GLY A 115 -4.86 -7.00 -7.71
C GLY A 115 -6.05 -6.41 -8.46
N GLY A 116 -6.71 -5.38 -7.90
CA GLY A 116 -7.76 -4.62 -8.59
C GLY A 116 -7.23 -3.60 -9.59
N ALA A 117 -5.92 -3.34 -9.58
CA ALA A 117 -5.28 -2.40 -10.48
C ALA A 117 -5.18 -2.97 -11.91
N PRO A 118 -5.13 -2.11 -12.95
CA PRO A 118 -4.91 -2.52 -14.33
C PRO A 118 -3.67 -3.41 -14.51
N ASP A 119 -3.65 -4.24 -15.54
CA ASP A 119 -2.55 -5.16 -15.82
C ASP A 119 -1.26 -4.47 -16.29
N ASP A 120 -1.39 -3.28 -16.88
CA ASP A 120 -0.30 -2.44 -17.37
C ASP A 120 0.24 -1.46 -16.31
N ILE A 121 -0.31 -1.46 -15.09
CA ILE A 121 0.16 -0.56 -14.01
C ILE A 121 1.58 -0.88 -13.56
N ALA A 122 2.04 -2.11 -13.74
CA ALA A 122 3.38 -2.57 -13.41
C ALA A 122 3.74 -3.73 -14.33
N GLU A 123 5.01 -3.81 -14.74
CA GLU A 123 5.51 -4.91 -15.57
C GLU A 123 5.42 -6.25 -14.82
N VAL A 124 5.78 -6.24 -13.53
CA VAL A 124 5.77 -7.42 -12.69
C VAL A 124 4.44 -7.58 -11.95
N LYS A 125 3.76 -8.68 -12.26
CA LYS A 125 2.60 -9.19 -11.52
C LYS A 125 3.10 -10.21 -10.50
N PHE A 126 3.08 -9.84 -9.23
CA PHE A 126 3.84 -10.50 -8.18
C PHE A 126 3.02 -11.50 -7.37
N ASN A 127 3.65 -12.64 -7.13
CA ASN A 127 3.31 -13.60 -6.09
C ASN A 127 4.62 -14.13 -5.49
N ALA A 128 4.79 -13.98 -4.17
CA ALA A 128 6.04 -14.31 -3.49
C ALA A 128 6.50 -15.77 -3.72
N ASP A 129 5.57 -16.72 -3.77
CA ASP A 129 5.88 -18.13 -3.93
C ASP A 129 6.24 -18.50 -5.38
N ALA A 130 5.75 -17.73 -6.36
CA ALA A 130 5.89 -18.06 -7.78
C ALA A 130 7.00 -17.29 -8.49
N ASN A 131 7.19 -15.99 -8.19
CA ASN A 131 8.08 -15.15 -9.00
C ASN A 131 8.79 -14.02 -8.23
N TYR A 132 9.15 -14.25 -6.96
CA TYR A 132 9.83 -13.27 -6.11
C TYR A 132 11.00 -12.56 -6.81
N GLN A 133 11.89 -13.34 -7.45
CA GLN A 133 13.10 -12.81 -8.08
C GLN A 133 12.83 -11.82 -9.21
N GLN A 134 11.66 -11.90 -9.86
CA GLN A 134 11.30 -10.98 -10.95
C GLN A 134 10.99 -9.56 -10.43
N ALA A 135 10.57 -9.42 -9.18
CA ALA A 135 10.29 -8.10 -8.59
C ALA A 135 11.54 -7.39 -8.03
N ASN A 136 12.71 -8.04 -8.05
CA ASN A 136 13.93 -7.47 -7.50
C ASN A 136 14.39 -6.27 -8.33
N GLY A 137 14.50 -5.12 -7.69
CA GLY A 137 14.95 -3.88 -8.33
C GLY A 137 13.84 -3.09 -9.03
N GLU A 138 12.64 -3.65 -9.15
CA GLU A 138 11.51 -2.96 -9.76
C GLU A 138 11.02 -1.79 -8.89
N ASN A 139 10.66 -0.69 -9.56
CA ASN A 139 10.07 0.47 -8.89
C ASN A 139 8.56 0.31 -8.69
N TYR A 140 7.90 -0.48 -9.54
CA TYR A 140 6.46 -0.68 -9.54
C TYR A 140 6.14 -2.16 -9.66
N VAL A 141 5.36 -2.67 -8.72
CA VAL A 141 4.95 -4.07 -8.69
C VAL A 141 3.46 -4.14 -8.41
N LYS A 142 2.75 -5.05 -9.11
CA LYS A 142 1.35 -5.35 -8.80
C LYS A 142 1.23 -6.68 -8.08
N VAL A 143 0.82 -6.68 -6.82
CA VAL A 143 0.39 -7.90 -6.13
C VAL A 143 -0.89 -8.39 -6.81
N VAL A 144 -0.92 -9.65 -7.22
CA VAL A 144 -2.09 -10.22 -7.92
C VAL A 144 -3.29 -10.34 -6.98
N SER A 145 -4.49 -10.54 -7.55
CA SER A 145 -5.74 -10.63 -6.77
C SER A 145 -5.71 -11.76 -5.72
N CYS A 146 -6.65 -11.75 -4.77
CA CYS A 146 -6.80 -12.81 -3.76
C CYS A 146 -6.93 -14.21 -4.38
N ASN A 147 -7.77 -14.36 -5.41
CA ASN A 147 -7.98 -15.62 -6.12
C ASN A 147 -6.73 -16.02 -6.92
N THR A 148 -6.13 -15.08 -7.64
CA THR A 148 -4.90 -15.34 -8.40
C THR A 148 -3.76 -15.75 -7.47
N THR A 149 -3.63 -15.10 -6.31
CA THR A 149 -2.62 -15.43 -5.30
C THR A 149 -2.76 -16.88 -4.83
N SER A 150 -3.99 -17.30 -4.49
CA SER A 150 -4.27 -18.67 -4.03
C SER A 150 -3.98 -19.72 -5.11
N LEU A 151 -4.41 -19.45 -6.35
CA LEU A 151 -4.15 -20.32 -7.50
C LEU A 151 -2.66 -20.42 -7.82
N SER A 152 -1.94 -19.29 -7.87
CA SER A 152 -0.49 -19.26 -8.13
C SER A 152 0.29 -20.11 -7.13
N ARG A 153 -0.04 -20.03 -5.84
CA ARG A 153 0.58 -20.85 -4.79
C ARG A 153 0.41 -22.35 -5.03
N THR A 154 -0.84 -22.74 -5.30
CA THR A 154 -1.19 -24.16 -5.49
C THR A 154 -0.54 -24.70 -6.76
N MET A 155 -0.66 -23.97 -7.86
CA MET A 155 -0.14 -24.40 -9.16
C MET A 155 1.39 -24.46 -9.17
N ASN A 156 2.07 -23.44 -8.64
CA ASN A 156 3.53 -23.43 -8.59
C ASN A 156 4.09 -24.60 -7.76
N THR A 157 3.44 -24.92 -6.64
CA THR A 157 3.82 -26.07 -5.81
C THR A 157 3.62 -27.40 -6.54
N LEU A 158 2.53 -27.56 -7.28
CA LEU A 158 2.27 -28.78 -8.06
C LEU A 158 3.21 -28.92 -9.25
N GLU A 159 3.49 -27.83 -9.97
CA GLU A 159 4.44 -27.80 -11.09
C GLU A 159 5.84 -28.25 -10.66
N GLY A 160 6.31 -27.78 -9.49
CA GLY A 160 7.58 -28.21 -8.92
C GLY A 160 7.66 -29.74 -8.68
N LYS A 161 6.55 -30.38 -8.30
CA LYS A 161 6.46 -31.83 -8.08
C LYS A 161 6.29 -32.64 -9.36
N LEU A 162 5.71 -32.06 -10.41
CA LEU A 162 5.54 -32.72 -11.71
C LEU A 162 6.82 -32.67 -12.55
N ARG A 163 7.74 -31.75 -12.24
CA ARG A 163 9.04 -31.60 -12.91
C ARG A 163 10.21 -32.26 -12.17
N SER A 164 10.01 -32.73 -10.94
CA SER A 164 10.97 -33.53 -10.17
C SER A 164 10.82 -35.02 -10.45
#